data_AF-A0A959T938-F1
#
_entry.id   AF-A0A959T938-F1
#
_cell.length_a   1.000
_cell.length_b   1.000
_cell.length_c   1.000
_cell.angle_alpha   90.00
_cell.angle_beta   90.00
_cell.angle_gamma   90.00
#
_symmetry.space_group_name_H-M   'P 1'
#
loop_
_entity.id
_entity.type
_entity.pdbx_description
1 polymer ?
#
loop_
_entity_poly.entity_id
_entity_poly.type
_entity_poly.pdbx_seq_one_letter_code
_entity_poly.pdbx_strand_id
1 'polypeptide(L)'
;NDAMDQVPGVVVIDNDPQIRAGSGFSYGAGSRVMMLVDDMPILSGDIGRPSWTFLPIENLEQVEVIKGASSVMHGSAALSGVINVRTAYPRSEPRTRATVFAGMY
;
A
#
# COMPACT_ATOMS: atom_id res chain seq x y z
N ASN A 1 0.57 9.14 -1.47
CA ASN A 1 -0.83 9.02 -1.02
C ASN A 1 -1.82 9.39 -2.11
N ASP A 2 -1.52 10.40 -2.93
CA ASP A 2 -2.38 10.90 -4.02
C ASP A 2 -2.91 9.84 -5.01
N ALA A 3 -2.14 8.78 -5.28
CA ALA A 3 -2.56 7.70 -6.17
C ALA A 3 -3.71 6.85 -5.58
N MET A 4 -3.78 6.71 -4.26
CA MET A 4 -4.83 5.93 -3.58
C MET A 4 -6.15 6.69 -3.51
N ASP A 5 -6.10 8.02 -3.44
CA ASP A 5 -7.29 8.87 -3.47
C ASP A 5 -8.03 8.81 -4.82
N GLN A 6 -7.33 8.37 -5.88
CA GLN A 6 -7.95 8.11 -7.17
C GLN A 6 -8.70 6.78 -7.23
N VAL A 7 -8.53 5.88 -6.26
CA VAL A 7 -9.19 4.56 -6.24
C VAL A 7 -10.54 4.67 -5.55
N PRO A 8 -11.68 4.47 -6.25
CA PRO A 8 -12.99 4.60 -5.64
C PRO A 8 -13.20 3.61 -4.48
N GLY A 9 -13.60 4.16 -3.34
CA GLY A 9 -13.85 3.42 -2.11
C GLY A 9 -12.60 3.12 -1.29
N VAL A 10 -11.44 3.67 -1.64
CA VAL A 10 -10.25 3.75 -0.79
C VAL A 10 -10.18 5.16 -0.23
N VAL A 11 -9.95 5.29 1.07
CA VAL A 11 -9.68 6.56 1.74
C VAL A 11 -8.53 6.35 2.70
N VAL A 12 -7.55 7.25 2.72
CA VAL A 12 -6.45 7.21 3.70
C VAL A 12 -6.69 8.28 4.75
N ILE A 13 -6.78 7.88 6.02
CA ILE A 13 -6.97 8.79 7.16
C ILE A 13 -5.80 8.58 8.11
N ASP A 14 -5.02 9.63 8.40
CA ASP A 14 -3.86 9.57 9.31
C ASP A 14 -2.91 8.41 9.00
N ASN A 15 -2.55 8.26 7.72
CA ASN A 15 -1.66 7.21 7.20
C ASN A 15 -2.26 5.79 7.24
N ASP A 16 -3.54 5.64 7.62
CA ASP A 16 -4.23 4.36 7.72
C ASP A 16 -5.23 4.20 6.56
N PRO A 17 -5.01 3.23 5.64
CA PRO A 17 -5.90 2.99 4.51
C PRO A 17 -7.20 2.30 4.96
N GLN A 18 -8.32 2.79 4.45
CA GLN A 18 -9.64 2.24 4.68
C GLN A 18 -10.33 1.93 3.35
N ILE A 19 -10.93 0.75 3.25
CA ILE A 19 -11.71 0.32 2.08
C ILE A 19 -13.18 0.25 2.46
N ARG A 20 -14.03 0.96 1.71
CA ARG A 20 -15.51 0.98 1.83
C ARG A 20 -16.01 1.22 3.26
N ALA A 21 -15.38 2.14 3.99
CA ALA A 21 -15.74 2.47 5.37
C ALA A 21 -15.76 1.23 6.31
N GLY A 22 -14.86 0.26 6.09
CA GLY A 22 -14.68 -0.99 6.84
C GLY A 22 -14.23 -0.84 8.30
N SER A 23 -14.74 0.18 8.99
CA SER A 23 -14.54 0.59 10.38
C SER A 23 -13.23 1.31 10.69
N GLY A 24 -13.38 2.64 10.85
CA GLY A 24 -12.86 3.45 11.95
C GLY A 24 -11.38 3.33 12.27
N PHE A 25 -10.67 4.46 12.13
CA PHE A 25 -9.38 4.70 12.78
C PHE A 25 -9.39 4.12 14.19
N SER A 26 -8.71 2.98 14.38
CA SER A 26 -8.66 2.29 15.67
C SER A 26 -7.25 2.47 16.19
N TYR A 27 -7.05 3.53 16.98
CA TYR A 27 -5.76 3.82 17.59
C TYR A 27 -5.31 2.61 18.42
N GLY A 28 -4.24 1.93 17.96
CA GLY A 28 -3.68 0.75 18.61
C GLY A 28 -4.28 -0.62 18.23
N ALA A 29 -5.30 -0.70 17.35
CA ALA A 29 -5.91 -1.99 16.98
C ALA A 29 -5.41 -2.59 15.65
N GLY A 30 -4.42 -1.96 15.00
CA GLY A 30 -3.93 -2.38 13.69
C GLY A 30 -4.80 -1.90 12.52
N SER A 31 -4.18 -1.86 11.34
CA SER A 31 -4.89 -1.64 10.08
C SER A 31 -5.80 -2.82 9.77
N ARG A 32 -6.99 -2.52 9.23
CA ARG A 32 -7.93 -3.52 8.68
C ARG A 32 -7.74 -3.76 7.18
N VAL A 33 -6.74 -3.13 6.59
CA VAL A 33 -6.30 -3.33 5.22
C VAL A 33 -4.87 -3.85 5.26
N MET A 34 -4.64 -5.03 4.69
CA MET A 34 -3.29 -5.58 4.58
C MET A 34 -2.54 -4.81 3.50
N MET A 35 -1.34 -4.32 3.83
CA MET A 35 -0.44 -3.70 2.86
C MET A 35 0.71 -4.63 2.55
N LEU A 36 0.94 -4.85 1.25
CA LEU A 36 1.94 -5.76 0.73
C LEU A 36 2.87 -5.02 -0.23
N VAL A 37 4.14 -5.42 -0.24
CA VAL A 37 5.10 -5.12 -1.31
C VAL A 37 5.56 -6.45 -1.88
N ASP A 38 5.29 -6.69 -3.16
CA ASP A 38 5.57 -7.97 -3.82
C ASP A 38 5.08 -9.17 -3.00
N ASP A 39 3.82 -9.09 -2.56
CA ASP A 39 3.15 -10.11 -1.74
C ASP A 39 3.72 -10.30 -0.31
N MET A 40 4.71 -9.49 0.10
CA MET A 40 5.25 -9.48 1.46
C MET A 40 4.58 -8.42 2.35
N PRO A 41 4.15 -8.75 3.58
CA PRO A 41 3.51 -7.80 4.48
C PRO A 41 4.48 -6.73 4.98
N ILE A 42 4.05 -5.47 4.88
CA ILE A 42 4.80 -4.29 5.33
C ILE A 42 4.09 -3.51 6.44
N LEU A 43 3.22 -4.19 7.18
CA LEU A 43 2.62 -3.64 8.39
C LEU A 43 3.68 -3.61 9.49
N SER A 44 3.73 -2.48 10.20
CA SER A 44 4.60 -2.32 11.36
C SER A 44 4.21 -3.30 12.47
N GLY A 45 5.20 -3.95 13.09
CA GLY A 45 4.98 -4.98 14.11
C GLY A 45 4.54 -4.45 15.49
N ASP A 46 4.54 -3.14 15.70
CA ASP A 46 4.15 -2.49 16.95
C ASP A 46 2.62 -2.30 17.03
N ILE A 47 2.07 -1.47 16.15
CA ILE A 47 0.67 -1.03 16.14
C ILE A 47 -0.07 -1.52 14.90
N GLY A 48 0.56 -2.36 14.05
CA GLY A 48 -0.07 -2.97 12.89
C GLY A 48 -0.41 -1.97 11.77
N ARG A 49 0.29 -0.83 11.71
CA ARG A 49 0.03 0.23 10.71
C ARG A 49 0.94 0.10 9.49
N PRO A 50 0.45 0.40 8.29
CA PRO A 50 1.31 0.50 7.13
C PRO A 50 2.21 1.73 7.22
N SER A 51 3.44 1.58 6.74
CA SER A 51 4.37 2.69 6.55
C SER A 51 4.55 2.93 5.06
N TRP A 52 3.93 4.00 4.56
CA TRP A 52 4.02 4.41 3.15
C TRP A 52 5.43 4.85 2.75
N THR A 53 6.26 5.21 3.72
CA THR A 53 7.66 5.63 3.51
C THR A 53 8.55 4.48 3.01
N PHE A 54 8.18 3.22 3.27
CA PHE A 54 8.93 2.06 2.78
C PHE A 54 8.58 1.65 1.35
N LEU A 55 7.61 2.31 0.71
CA LEU A 55 7.23 1.97 -0.65
C LEU A 55 8.27 2.51 -1.65
N PRO A 56 8.83 1.66 -2.53
CA PRO A 56 9.80 2.09 -3.54
C PRO A 56 9.07 2.75 -4.72
N ILE A 57 8.65 4.01 -4.54
CA ILE A 57 7.82 4.74 -5.52
C ILE A 57 8.54 4.88 -6.87
N GLU A 58 9.87 4.96 -6.86
CA GLU A 58 10.71 5.10 -8.06
C GLU A 58 10.73 3.83 -8.92
N ASN A 59 10.56 2.66 -8.30
CA ASN A 59 10.58 1.35 -8.95
C ASN A 59 9.21 0.65 -8.93
N LEU A 60 8.14 1.40 -8.70
CA LEU A 60 6.79 0.88 -8.66
C LEU A 60 6.27 0.65 -10.09
N GLU A 61 5.74 -0.55 -10.36
CA GLU A 61 5.14 -0.90 -11.66
C GLU A 61 3.61 -0.83 -11.60
N GLN A 62 3.00 -1.39 -10.56
CA GLN A 62 1.55 -1.34 -10.37
C GLN A 62 1.14 -1.38 -8.90
N VAL A 63 -0.04 -0.80 -8.59
CA VAL A 63 -0.71 -0.96 -7.31
C VAL A 63 -2.02 -1.71 -7.52
N GLU A 64 -2.16 -2.84 -6.84
CA GLU A 64 -3.34 -3.69 -6.86
C GLU A 64 -4.17 -3.44 -5.60
N VAL A 65 -5.46 -3.18 -5.76
CA VAL A 65 -6.38 -2.98 -4.64
C VAL A 65 -7.49 -4.04 -4.69
N ILE A 66 -7.41 -5.00 -3.78
CA ILE A 66 -8.44 -6.01 -3.59
C ILE A 66 -9.39 -5.52 -2.51
N LYS A 67 -10.67 -5.35 -2.87
CA LYS A 67 -11.71 -4.84 -1.97
C LYS A 67 -12.53 -5.99 -1.41
N GLY A 68 -12.66 -6.05 -0.08
CA GLY A 68 -13.38 -7.11 0.63
C GLY A 68 -12.46 -8.08 1.37
N ALA A 69 -13.04 -8.97 2.18
CA ALA A 69 -12.27 -9.87 3.03
C ALA A 69 -11.37 -10.80 2.20
N SER A 70 -10.07 -10.80 2.49
CA SER A 70 -9.08 -11.72 1.88
C SER A 70 -8.10 -12.27 2.91
N SER A 71 -8.58 -12.41 4.15
CA SER A 71 -7.79 -12.85 5.31
C SER A 71 -7.27 -14.28 5.21
N VAL A 72 -7.89 -15.13 4.40
CA VAL A 72 -7.43 -16.51 4.14
C VAL A 72 -6.07 -16.52 3.46
N MET A 73 -5.85 -15.63 2.50
CA MET A 73 -4.63 -15.60 1.68
C MET A 73 -3.59 -14.62 2.20
N HIS A 74 -4.02 -13.51 2.80
CA HIS A 74 -3.15 -12.39 3.14
C HIS A 74 -3.06 -12.11 4.64
N GLY A 75 -3.68 -12.93 5.50
CA GLY A 75 -3.57 -12.84 6.95
C GLY A 75 -4.61 -11.94 7.62
N SER A 76 -4.50 -11.83 8.95
CA SER A 76 -5.54 -11.25 9.83
C SER A 76 -5.89 -9.79 9.51
N ALA A 77 -4.95 -9.00 8.99
CA ALA A 77 -5.17 -7.60 8.65
C ALA A 77 -5.93 -7.40 7.32
N ALA A 78 -6.16 -8.43 6.50
CA ALA A 78 -6.89 -8.32 5.23
C ALA A 78 -8.43 -8.40 5.39
N LEU A 79 -8.96 -7.81 6.46
CA LEU A 79 -10.38 -7.86 6.79
C LEU A 79 -11.24 -7.02 5.84
N SER A 80 -10.78 -5.80 5.53
CA SER A 80 -11.46 -4.87 4.60
C SER A 80 -10.93 -4.98 3.18
N GLY A 81 -9.73 -5.54 3.02
CA GLY A 81 -9.08 -5.70 1.73
C GLY A 81 -7.57 -5.73 1.81
N VAL A 82 -6.95 -5.65 0.65
CA VAL A 82 -5.51 -5.72 0.46
C VAL A 82 -5.08 -4.63 -0.52
N ILE A 83 -4.00 -3.94 -0.20
CA ILE A 83 -3.28 -3.06 -1.12
C ILE A 83 -1.91 -3.70 -1.36
N ASN A 84 -1.65 -4.15 -2.58
CA ASN A 84 -0.40 -4.79 -2.96
C ASN A 84 0.35 -3.91 -3.96
N VAL A 85 1.56 -3.52 -3.60
CA VAL A 85 2.44 -2.72 -4.45
C VAL A 85 3.42 -3.68 -5.11
N ARG A 86 3.41 -3.73 -6.45
CA ARG A 86 4.36 -4.53 -7.21
C ARG A 86 5.50 -3.68 -7.75
N THR A 87 6.71 -4.13 -7.50
CA THR A 87 7.92 -3.52 -8.06
C THR A 87 8.12 -3.94 -9.52
N ALA A 88 8.88 -3.13 -10.25
CA ALA A 88 9.14 -3.40 -11.66
C ALA A 88 9.97 -4.67 -11.86
N TYR A 89 9.45 -5.58 -12.69
CA TYR A 89 10.16 -6.81 -13.04
C TYR A 89 11.16 -6.60 -14.19
N PRO A 90 12.28 -7.35 -14.19
CA PRO A 90 13.22 -7.32 -15.31
C PRO A 90 12.52 -7.84 -16.58
N ARG A 91 12.59 -7.05 -17.66
CA ARG A 91 12.07 -7.40 -18.99
C ARG A 91 13.22 -7.76 -19.92
N SER A 92 12.90 -8.43 -21.03
CA SER A 92 13.87 -8.84 -22.06
C SER A 92 14.59 -7.65 -22.70
N GLU A 93 13.93 -6.50 -22.82
CA GLU A 93 14.52 -5.26 -23.31
C GLU A 93 15.10 -4.43 -22.15
N PRO A 94 16.41 -4.13 -22.16
CA PRO A 94 17.00 -3.29 -21.14
C PRO A 94 16.47 -1.86 -21.22
N ARG A 95 16.08 -1.31 -20.07
CA ARG A 95 15.62 0.08 -19.92
C ARG A 95 16.37 0.73 -18.78
N THR A 96 17.00 1.87 -19.05
CA THR A 96 17.67 2.69 -18.03
C THR A 96 16.90 3.99 -17.86
N ARG A 97 16.50 4.32 -16.62
CA ARG A 97 15.85 5.57 -16.27
C ARG A 97 16.72 6.32 -15.27
N ALA A 98 17.03 7.57 -15.56
CA ALA A 98 17.72 8.48 -14.64
C ALA A 98 16.84 9.72 -14.43
N THR A 99 16.62 10.08 -13.16
CA THR A 99 15.81 11.23 -12.78
C THR A 99 16.69 12.19 -11.97
N VAL A 100 16.66 13.48 -12.32
CA VAL A 100 17.42 14.52 -11.64
C VAL A 100 16.43 15.52 -11.04
N PHE A 101 16.56 15.78 -9.74
CA PHE A 101 15.74 16.76 -9.03
C PHE A 101 16.60 17.98 -8.67
N ALA A 102 16.09 19.18 -8.92
CA ALA A 102 16.68 20.44 -8.50
C ALA A 102 15.60 21.29 -7.83
N GLY A 103 15.90 21.84 -6.66
CA GLY A 103 15.00 22.73 -5.91
C GLY A 103 15.79 23.94 -5.41
N MET A 104 15.16 25.12 -5.44
CA MET A 104 15.71 26.33 -4.85
C MET A 104 14.99 26.58 -3.53
N TYR A 105 15.74 26.94 -2.49
CA TYR A 105 15.21 27.36 -1.20
C TYR A 105 14.57 28.74 -1.30
#